data_AF-A0A8T1BBT8-F1
#
_entry.id   AF-A0A8T1BBT8-F1
#
_cell.length_a   1.000
_cell.length_b   1.000
_cell.length_c   1.000
_cell.angle_alpha   90.00
_cell.angle_beta   90.00
_cell.angle_gamma   90.00
#
_symmetry.space_group_name_H-M   'P 1'
#
loop_
_entity.id
_entity.type
_entity.pdbx_description
1 polymer ?
#
loop_
_entity_poly.entity_id
_entity_poly.type
_entity_poly.pdbx_seq_one_letter_code
_entity_poly.pdbx_strand_id
1 'polypeptide(L)'
;MSPTKALTGTTPEMITGQKPDVRNLRVCGCVAFAHVPKEKRSHKLSPKAVPTLFLGYAMNSLEYRLLDLRSGKLIERLDVSFREDVTVESSYLEELLAMQYEGREVQLPPNVPFVPRCT
;
A
#
# COMPACT_ATOMS: atom_id res chain seq x y z
N MET A 1 1.45 -25.84 -9.56
CA MET A 1 2.76 -25.19 -9.34
C MET A 1 3.22 -25.59 -7.95
N SER A 2 4.22 -26.46 -7.84
CA SER A 2 4.77 -26.91 -6.55
C SER A 2 5.82 -25.89 -6.07
N PRO A 3 5.85 -25.49 -4.79
CA PRO A 3 6.86 -24.57 -4.29
C PRO A 3 8.24 -25.23 -4.36
N THR A 4 9.22 -24.53 -4.96
CA THR A 4 10.60 -25.00 -5.03
C THR A 4 11.27 -24.87 -3.67
N LYS A 5 12.04 -25.89 -3.24
CA LYS A 5 12.83 -25.86 -2.00
C LYS A 5 13.74 -24.61 -1.98
N ALA A 6 13.80 -23.93 -0.83
CA ALA A 6 14.75 -22.85 -0.61
C ALA A 6 16.19 -23.37 -0.77
N LEU A 7 16.90 -22.91 -1.79
CA LEU A 7 18.33 -23.15 -1.98
C LEU A 7 19.09 -22.06 -1.22
N THR A 8 19.76 -22.44 -0.15
CA THR A 8 20.48 -21.53 0.74
C THR A 8 21.59 -20.82 -0.04
N GLY A 9 21.48 -19.50 -0.21
CA GLY A 9 22.52 -18.65 -0.80
C GLY A 9 22.49 -18.52 -2.34
N THR A 10 21.51 -19.11 -3.01
CA THR A 10 21.40 -19.04 -4.48
C THR A 10 20.35 -17.99 -4.87
N THR A 11 20.75 -16.96 -5.61
CA THR A 11 19.77 -15.98 -6.13
C THR A 11 18.95 -16.61 -7.26
N PRO A 12 17.72 -16.13 -7.53
CA PRO A 12 16.89 -16.66 -8.61
C PRO A 12 17.61 -16.66 -9.97
N GLU A 13 18.44 -15.64 -10.22
CA GLU A 13 19.27 -15.51 -11.42
C GLU A 13 20.22 -16.71 -11.61
N MET A 14 20.83 -17.19 -10.52
CA MET A 14 21.75 -18.34 -10.58
C MET A 14 21.04 -19.64 -10.92
N ILE A 15 19.73 -19.75 -10.65
CA ILE A 15 18.94 -20.96 -10.90
C ILE A 15 18.44 -20.97 -12.35
N THR A 16 17.94 -19.84 -12.86
CA THR A 16 17.33 -19.74 -14.19
C THR A 16 18.27 -19.23 -15.26
N GLY A 17 19.42 -18.65 -14.90
CA GLY A 17 20.33 -17.97 -15.81
C GLY A 17 19.76 -16.70 -16.44
N GLN A 18 18.55 -16.28 -16.02
CA GLN A 18 17.86 -15.10 -16.54
C GLN A 18 17.67 -14.07 -15.42
N LYS A 19 17.84 -12.80 -15.77
CA LYS A 19 17.53 -11.69 -14.86
C LYS A 19 16.02 -11.70 -14.58
N PRO A 20 15.57 -11.80 -13.31
CA PRO A 20 14.17 -11.81 -12.97
C PRO A 20 13.52 -10.48 -13.36
N ASP A 21 12.30 -10.57 -13.87
CA ASP A 21 11.49 -9.41 -14.17
C ASP A 21 10.86 -8.87 -12.88
N VAL A 22 11.39 -7.75 -12.40
CA VAL A 22 10.95 -7.09 -11.17
C VAL A 22 9.91 -5.99 -11.41
N ARG A 23 9.37 -5.86 -12.62
CA ARG A 23 8.38 -4.81 -12.97
C ARG A 23 7.11 -4.82 -12.12
N ASN A 24 6.75 -5.98 -11.58
CA ASN A 24 5.57 -6.16 -10.73
C ASN A 24 5.88 -6.00 -9.23
N LEU A 25 7.16 -5.85 -8.86
CA LEU A 25 7.55 -5.54 -7.50
C LEU A 25 7.30 -4.06 -7.23
N ARG A 26 6.54 -3.79 -6.17
CA ARG A 26 6.20 -2.44 -5.72
C ARG A 26 6.93 -2.14 -4.43
N VAL A 27 7.25 -0.87 -4.23
CA VAL A 27 8.05 -0.48 -3.07
C VAL A 27 7.18 -0.31 -1.83
N CYS A 28 7.35 -1.18 -0.81
CA CYS A 28 6.61 -1.08 0.44
C CYS A 28 6.80 0.30 1.13
N GLY A 29 5.74 0.78 1.78
CA GLY A 29 5.71 2.09 2.44
C GLY A 29 5.51 3.29 1.49
N CYS A 30 5.27 3.05 0.20
CA CYS A 30 4.92 4.14 -0.72
C CYS A 30 3.44 4.52 -0.64
N VAL A 31 3.14 5.75 -1.06
CA VAL A 31 1.75 6.19 -1.25
C VAL A 31 1.16 5.47 -2.45
N ALA A 32 -0.06 5.00 -2.26
CA ALA A 32 -0.87 4.37 -3.29
C ALA A 32 -2.26 5.00 -3.31
N PHE A 33 -2.96 4.87 -4.43
CA PHE A 33 -4.34 5.34 -4.57
C PHE A 33 -5.19 4.17 -5.04
N ALA A 34 -6.06 3.69 -4.14
CA ALA A 34 -6.99 2.60 -4.42
C ALA A 34 -8.23 3.13 -5.13
N HIS A 35 -8.62 2.49 -6.24
CA HIS A 35 -9.79 2.90 -7.00
C HIS A 35 -11.10 2.67 -6.24
N VAL A 36 -12.00 3.65 -6.27
CA VAL A 36 -13.37 3.53 -5.71
C VAL A 36 -14.35 3.28 -6.86
N PRO A 37 -15.02 2.12 -6.94
CA PRO A 37 -16.01 1.84 -7.98
C PRO A 37 -17.15 2.86 -7.97
N LYS A 38 -17.72 3.15 -9.16
CA LYS A 38 -18.80 4.14 -9.32
C LYS A 38 -20.02 3.87 -8.43
N GLU A 39 -20.34 2.61 -8.16
CA GLU A 39 -21.48 2.21 -7.32
C GLU A 39 -21.30 2.58 -5.84
N LYS A 40 -20.04 2.67 -5.37
CA LYS A 40 -19.71 3.04 -3.99
C LYS A 40 -19.54 4.56 -3.82
N ARG A 41 -19.68 5.32 -4.91
CA ARG A 41 -19.57 6.78 -4.92
C ARG A 41 -20.93 7.38 -4.62
N SER A 42 -21.00 8.28 -3.64
CA SER A 42 -22.27 8.92 -3.25
C SER A 42 -22.84 9.85 -4.33
N HIS A 43 -21.98 10.43 -5.17
CA HIS A 43 -22.38 11.35 -6.24
C HIS A 43 -21.30 11.46 -7.32
N LYS A 44 -21.62 12.08 -8.46
CA LYS A 44 -20.75 12.18 -9.64
C LYS A 44 -19.40 12.88 -9.38
N LEU A 45 -19.36 13.81 -8.42
CA LEU A 45 -18.16 14.57 -8.03
C LEU A 45 -17.40 13.96 -6.84
N SER A 46 -17.83 12.80 -6.33
CA SER A 46 -17.11 12.16 -5.24
C SER A 46 -15.70 11.74 -5.68
N PRO A 47 -14.74 11.65 -4.75
CA PRO A 47 -13.40 11.20 -5.08
C PRO A 47 -13.43 9.81 -5.73
N LYS A 48 -12.60 9.65 -6.77
CA LYS A 48 -12.50 8.40 -7.55
C LYS A 48 -11.50 7.41 -6.96
N ALA A 49 -10.64 7.87 -6.05
CA ALA A 49 -9.64 7.07 -5.40
C ALA A 49 -9.46 7.49 -3.94
N VAL A 50 -9.03 6.55 -3.10
CA VAL A 50 -8.70 6.77 -1.69
C VAL A 50 -7.19 6.74 -1.55
N PRO A 51 -6.57 7.74 -0.86
CA PRO A 51 -5.15 7.70 -0.55
C PRO A 51 -4.87 6.58 0.45
N THR A 52 -3.89 5.75 0.14
CA THR A 52 -3.49 4.61 0.96
C THR A 52 -1.97 4.50 1.08
N LEU A 53 -1.50 3.77 2.09
CA LEU A 53 -0.10 3.36 2.20
C LEU A 53 0.03 1.90 1.75
N PHE A 54 0.95 1.60 0.85
CA PHE A 54 1.21 0.23 0.43
C PHE A 54 2.01 -0.53 1.50
N LEU A 55 1.45 -1.62 2.01
CA LEU A 55 2.09 -2.43 3.05
C LEU A 55 2.71 -3.73 2.50
N GLY A 56 2.18 -4.22 1.38
CA GLY A 56 2.67 -5.45 0.76
C GLY A 56 1.57 -6.17 -0.02
N TYR A 57 1.82 -7.43 -0.34
CA TYR A 57 0.89 -8.26 -1.11
C TYR A 57 -0.07 -9.00 -0.17
N ALA A 58 -1.31 -9.21 -0.62
CA ALA A 58 -2.26 -10.06 0.09
C ALA A 58 -1.75 -11.52 0.11
N MET A 59 -2.08 -12.26 1.17
CA MET A 59 -1.58 -13.63 1.36
C MET A 59 -2.24 -14.63 0.41
N ASN A 60 -3.54 -14.46 0.18
CA ASN A 60 -4.38 -15.46 -0.48
C ASN A 60 -4.97 -14.98 -1.81
N SER A 61 -4.62 -13.77 -2.26
CA SER A 61 -5.16 -13.15 -3.48
C SER A 61 -4.08 -12.37 -4.21
N LEU A 62 -4.35 -12.00 -5.47
CA LEU A 62 -3.49 -11.14 -6.28
C LEU A 62 -3.59 -9.66 -5.89
N GLU A 63 -4.28 -9.35 -4.79
CA GLU A 63 -4.52 -7.99 -4.34
C GLU A 63 -3.34 -7.44 -3.54
N TYR A 64 -3.32 -6.13 -3.39
CA TYR A 64 -2.38 -5.42 -2.55
C TYR A 64 -3.00 -5.16 -1.18
N ARG A 65 -2.21 -5.31 -0.13
CA ARG A 65 -2.55 -4.90 1.23
C ARG A 65 -2.18 -3.44 1.43
N LEU A 66 -3.18 -2.65 1.79
CA LEU A 66 -3.11 -1.20 1.86
C LEU A 66 -3.64 -0.73 3.21
N LEU A 67 -3.04 0.33 3.75
CA LEU A 67 -3.59 1.10 4.87
C LEU A 67 -4.36 2.30 4.32
N ASP A 68 -5.65 2.42 4.62
CA ASP A 68 -6.41 3.64 4.31
C ASP A 68 -5.93 4.80 5.18
N LEU A 69 -5.38 5.84 4.54
CA LEU A 69 -4.78 6.98 5.22
C LEU A 69 -5.80 7.92 5.86
N ARG A 70 -7.11 7.71 5.66
CA ARG A 70 -8.16 8.46 6.35
C ARG A 70 -8.81 7.70 7.49
N SER A 71 -9.03 6.40 7.31
CA SER A 71 -9.73 5.58 8.31
C SER A 71 -8.79 4.74 9.19
N GLY A 72 -7.51 4.62 8.83
CA GLY A 72 -6.56 3.73 9.52
C GLY A 72 -6.84 2.25 9.30
N LYS A 73 -7.81 1.88 8.45
CA LYS A 73 -8.21 0.49 8.21
C LYS A 73 -7.33 -0.18 7.16
N LEU A 74 -7.06 -1.45 7.39
CA LEU A 74 -6.46 -2.32 6.39
C LEU A 74 -7.49 -2.72 5.33
N ILE A 75 -7.15 -2.52 4.06
CA ILE A 75 -7.96 -2.92 2.92
C ILE A 75 -7.12 -3.73 1.94
N GLU A 76 -7.76 -4.66 1.23
CA GLU A 76 -7.16 -5.41 0.13
C GLU A 76 -7.84 -5.01 -1.18
N ARG A 77 -7.04 -4.62 -2.19
CA ARG A 77 -7.51 -4.14 -3.49
C ARG A 77 -6.55 -4.50 -4.62
N LEU A 78 -7.10 -4.88 -5.78
CA LEU A 78 -6.34 -5.11 -7.01
C LEU A 78 -6.06 -3.82 -7.79
N ASP A 79 -7.06 -2.96 -7.95
CA ASP A 79 -6.97 -1.73 -8.76
C ASP A 79 -6.38 -0.57 -7.95
N VAL A 80 -5.07 -0.42 -8.08
CA VAL A 80 -4.25 0.49 -7.28
C VAL A 80 -3.20 1.16 -8.16
N SER A 81 -3.06 2.47 -8.02
CA SER A 81 -1.98 3.24 -8.64
C SER A 81 -0.94 3.63 -7.59
N PHE A 82 0.34 3.45 -7.89
CA PHE A 82 1.44 3.63 -6.93
C PHE A 82 2.24 4.90 -7.24
N ARG A 83 2.60 5.63 -6.19
CA ARG A 83 3.54 6.74 -6.20
C ARG A 83 4.75 6.39 -5.35
N GLU A 84 5.68 5.69 -5.97
CA GLU A 84 6.85 5.09 -5.30
C GLU A 84 7.87 6.15 -4.82
N ASP A 85 7.76 7.37 -5.34
CA ASP A 85 8.55 8.57 -4.99
C ASP A 85 8.14 9.21 -3.66
N VAL A 86 6.95 8.85 -3.12
CA VAL A 86 6.32 9.54 -2.00
C VAL A 86 5.94 8.56 -0.90
N THR A 87 6.07 9.00 0.35
CA THR A 87 5.57 8.34 1.55
C THR A 87 4.76 9.33 2.39
N VAL A 88 4.34 8.92 3.59
CA VAL A 88 3.56 9.73 4.54
C VAL A 88 4.44 10.06 5.73
N GLU A 89 4.23 11.24 6.31
CA GLU A 89 4.91 11.63 7.54
C GLU A 89 4.64 10.63 8.68
N SER A 90 5.67 10.25 9.43
CA SER A 90 5.55 9.25 10.48
C SER A 90 4.62 9.68 11.61
N SER A 91 4.69 10.95 12.03
CA SER A 91 3.80 11.55 13.05
C SER A 91 2.33 11.32 12.74
N TYR A 92 1.93 11.56 11.49
CA TYR A 92 0.58 11.34 11.00
C TYR A 92 0.15 9.87 11.09
N LEU A 93 1.04 8.93 10.74
CA LEU A 93 0.73 7.49 10.83
C LEU A 93 0.56 7.04 12.27
N GLU A 94 1.39 7.51 13.19
CA GLU A 94 1.27 7.22 14.63
C GLU A 94 -0.07 7.71 15.17
N GLU A 95 -0.46 8.94 14.84
CA GLU A 95 -1.74 9.53 15.22
C GLU A 95 -2.93 8.75 14.63
N LEU A 96 -2.86 8.40 13.34
CA LEU A 96 -3.90 7.63 12.65
C LEU A 96 -4.09 6.25 13.26
N LEU A 97 -3.00 5.55 13.58
CA LEU A 97 -3.04 4.22 14.20
C LEU A 97 -3.52 4.29 15.65
N ALA A 98 -3.08 5.28 16.42
CA ALA A 98 -3.55 5.50 17.78
C ALA A 98 -5.06 5.80 17.82
N MET A 99 -5.56 6.58 16.86
CA MET A 99 -6.99 6.82 16.72
C MET A 99 -7.77 5.52 16.42
N GLN A 100 -7.28 4.69 15.50
CA GLN A 100 -7.99 3.51 15.03
C GLN A 100 -7.93 2.30 15.97
N TYR A 101 -6.80 2.09 16.67
CA TYR A 101 -6.55 0.88 17.46
C TYR A 101 -6.48 1.12 18.96
N GLU A 102 -6.12 2.33 19.39
CA GLU A 102 -6.08 2.68 20.82
C GLU A 102 -7.30 3.50 21.26
N GLY A 103 -8.12 3.96 20.31
CA GLY A 103 -9.31 4.76 20.60
C GLY A 103 -8.99 6.17 21.10
N ARG A 104 -7.78 6.68 20.85
CA ARG A 104 -7.44 8.07 21.20
C ARG A 104 -8.23 9.04 20.33
N GLU A 105 -8.82 10.06 20.94
CA GLU A 105 -9.41 11.17 20.17
C GLU A 105 -8.29 12.09 19.68
N VAL A 106 -7.95 11.96 18.39
CA VAL A 106 -6.93 12.78 17.72
C VAL A 106 -7.57 13.56 16.58
N GLN A 107 -7.22 14.84 16.45
CA GLN A 107 -7.63 15.68 15.33
C GLN A 107 -6.60 15.57 14.21
N LEU A 108 -6.87 14.71 13.21
CA LEU A 108 -6.00 14.59 12.05
C LEU A 108 -6.11 15.83 11.13
N PRO A 109 -5.01 16.24 10.47
CA PRO A 109 -5.05 17.32 9.50
C PRO A 109 -6.00 16.98 8.33
N PRO A 110 -6.64 17.98 7.70
CA PRO A 110 -7.61 17.75 6.63
C PRO A 110 -6.99 17.11 5.37
N ASN A 111 -5.70 17.36 5.16
CA ASN A 111 -4.91 16.83 4.06
C ASN A 111 -3.85 15.86 4.59
N VAL A 112 -3.64 14.77 3.86
CA VAL A 112 -2.61 13.79 4.20
C VAL A 112 -1.23 14.39 3.88
N PRO A 113 -0.29 14.44 4.84
CA PRO A 113 1.04 14.99 4.64
C PRO A 113 1.92 14.01 3.86
N PHE A 114 1.97 14.20 2.55
CA PHE A 114 2.84 13.46 1.65
C PHE A 114 4.25 14.04 1.67
N VAL A 115 5.23 13.18 1.94
CA VAL A 115 6.65 13.56 2.00
C VAL A 115 7.45 12.73 0.98
N PRO A 116 8.53 13.29 0.39
CA PRO A 116 9.41 12.51 -0.47
C PRO A 116 9.97 11.31 0.28
N ARG A 117 10.00 10.17 -0.38
CA ARG A 117 10.67 9.00 0.17
C ARG A 117 12.18 9.19 0.02
N CYS A 118 12.91 9.13 1.13
CA CYS A 118 14.38 9.09 1.12
C CYS A 118 14.82 7.75 0.50
N THR A 119 15.30 7.77 -0.74
CA THR A 119 15.94 6.63 -1.42
C THR A 119 17.39 6.46 -0.99
#